data_AF-A0A955PFL6-F1
#
_entry.id   AF-A0A955PFL6-F1
#
_cell.length_a   1.000
_cell.length_b   1.000
_cell.length_c   1.000
_cell.angle_alpha   90.00
_cell.angle_beta   90.00
_cell.angle_gamma   90.00
#
_symmetry.space_group_name_H-M   'P 1'
#
loop_
_entity.id
_entity.type
_entity.pdbx_description
1 polymer ?
#
loop_
_entity_poly.entity_id
_entity_poly.type
_entity_poly.pdbx_seq_one_letter_code
_entity_poly.pdbx_strand_id
1 'polypeptide(L)'
;MSEFWKNQRVLVTGGGGFLGSFVVEGLKERGAGEVFAPRSTEYDLRKEGDIERIYADTQPTLVLHLAASVGGIGANRHHPGKFFYDNLIMGTNLIEWARRKEVPKFVSIGTVCAYPKFTPVPFSEDDL
;
A
#
# COMPACT_ATOMS: atom_id res chain seq x y z
N MET A 1 -2.66 -23.45 -11.01
CA MET A 1 -2.47 -22.51 -9.87
C MET A 1 -1.06 -22.69 -9.34
N SER A 2 -0.23 -21.64 -9.29
CA SER A 2 1.17 -21.78 -8.88
C SER A 2 1.30 -22.01 -7.37
N GLU A 3 2.13 -22.94 -6.94
CA GLU A 3 2.45 -23.18 -5.51
C GLU A 3 2.91 -21.91 -4.78
N PHE A 4 3.51 -20.96 -5.51
CA PHE A 4 3.93 -19.66 -4.98
C PHE A 4 2.86 -19.00 -4.11
N TRP A 5 1.62 -18.85 -4.62
CA TRP A 5 0.56 -18.10 -3.95
C TRP A 5 0.03 -18.81 -2.71
N LYS A 6 -0.05 -20.14 -2.73
CA LYS A 6 -0.58 -20.92 -1.59
C LYS A 6 0.19 -20.70 -0.29
N ASN A 7 1.49 -20.38 -0.39
CA ASN A 7 2.36 -20.13 0.75
C ASN A 7 2.45 -18.64 1.12
N GLN A 8 1.76 -17.74 0.40
CA GLN A 8 1.78 -16.31 0.69
C GLN A 8 0.72 -15.91 1.71
N ARG A 9 1.14 -15.13 2.71
CA ARG A 9 0.27 -14.29 3.54
C ARG A 9 0.42 -12.86 3.07
N VAL A 10 -0.58 -12.37 2.33
CA VAL A 10 -0.52 -11.08 1.62
C VAL A 10 -1.26 -10.02 2.41
N LEU A 11 -0.53 -9.02 2.90
CA LEU A 11 -1.11 -7.82 3.47
C LEU A 11 -1.37 -6.79 2.35
N VAL A 12 -2.64 -6.44 2.12
CA VAL A 12 -3.09 -5.48 1.10
C VAL A 12 -3.67 -4.25 1.79
N THR A 13 -2.82 -3.29 2.17
CA THR A 13 -3.30 -2.01 2.72
C THR A 13 -4.06 -1.25 1.63
N GLY A 14 -5.17 -0.58 1.97
CA GLY A 14 -6.03 0.06 0.96
C GLY A 14 -6.85 -0.94 0.14
N GLY A 15 -6.88 -2.22 0.52
CA GLY A 15 -7.63 -3.29 -0.16
C GLY A 15 -9.15 -3.07 -0.24
N GLY A 16 -9.70 -2.14 0.55
CA GLY A 16 -11.09 -1.72 0.47
C GLY A 16 -11.41 -0.62 -0.54
N GLY A 17 -10.39 0.00 -1.15
CA GLY A 17 -10.56 1.05 -2.16
C GLY A 17 -10.75 0.48 -3.57
N PHE A 18 -10.90 1.37 -4.56
CA PHE A 18 -11.18 0.99 -5.96
C PHE A 18 -10.17 -0.01 -6.52
N LEU A 19 -8.87 0.33 -6.58
CA LEU A 19 -7.85 -0.61 -7.06
C LEU A 19 -7.69 -1.81 -6.11
N GLY A 20 -7.78 -1.55 -4.80
CA GLY A 20 -7.59 -2.56 -3.77
C GLY A 20 -8.54 -3.73 -3.88
N SER A 21 -9.82 -3.50 -4.19
CA SER A 21 -10.81 -4.57 -4.27
C SER A 21 -10.50 -5.56 -5.38
N PHE A 22 -10.09 -5.07 -6.56
CA PHE A 22 -9.69 -5.94 -7.68
C PHE A 22 -8.38 -6.70 -7.39
N VAL A 23 -7.43 -6.07 -6.68
CA VAL A 23 -6.19 -6.76 -6.27
C VAL A 23 -6.50 -7.87 -5.27
N VAL A 24 -7.36 -7.62 -4.29
CA VAL A 24 -7.78 -8.64 -3.30
C VAL A 24 -8.50 -9.79 -3.99
N GLU A 25 -9.42 -9.51 -4.91
CA GLU A 25 -10.11 -10.53 -5.70
C GLU A 25 -9.13 -11.36 -6.53
N GLY A 26 -8.26 -10.70 -7.30
CA GLY A 26 -7.27 -11.39 -8.14
C GLY A 26 -6.26 -12.24 -7.35
N LEU A 27 -5.93 -11.87 -6.12
CA LEU A 27 -5.10 -12.70 -5.22
C LEU A 27 -5.83 -13.96 -4.76
N LYS A 28 -7.13 -13.83 -4.42
CA LYS A 28 -7.96 -14.98 -4.04
C LYS A 28 -8.14 -15.96 -5.20
N GLU A 29 -8.41 -15.46 -6.40
CA GLU A 29 -8.50 -16.27 -7.63
C GLU A 29 -7.20 -17.03 -7.94
N ARG A 30 -6.05 -16.43 -7.61
CA ARG A 30 -4.73 -17.06 -7.76
C ARG A 30 -4.44 -18.11 -6.68
N GLY A 31 -5.30 -18.24 -5.67
CA GLY A 31 -5.14 -19.17 -4.56
C GLY A 31 -4.10 -18.71 -3.55
N ALA A 32 -4.02 -17.41 -3.27
CA ALA A 32 -3.20 -16.89 -2.17
C ALA A 32 -3.62 -17.54 -0.83
N GLY A 33 -2.64 -18.01 -0.05
CA GLY A 33 -2.90 -18.73 1.21
C GLY A 33 -3.72 -17.90 2.20
N GLU A 34 -3.30 -16.65 2.40
CA GLU A 34 -4.05 -15.67 3.18
C GLU A 34 -3.98 -14.30 2.50
N VAL A 35 -5.10 -13.57 2.49
CA VAL A 35 -5.18 -12.19 2.01
C VAL A 35 -5.85 -11.35 3.09
N PHE A 36 -5.08 -10.46 3.70
CA PHE A 36 -5.57 -9.55 4.72
C PHE A 36 -5.64 -8.12 4.18
N ALA A 37 -6.82 -7.50 4.28
CA ALA A 37 -7.05 -6.13 3.85
C ALA A 37 -7.59 -5.30 5.03
N PRO A 38 -6.75 -4.53 5.74
CA PRO A 38 -7.18 -3.78 6.91
C PRO A 38 -8.20 -2.70 6.56
N ARG A 39 -9.16 -2.47 7.46
CA ARG A 39 -10.04 -1.29 7.42
C ARG A 39 -9.45 -0.17 8.25
N SER A 40 -9.58 1.07 7.78
CA SER A 40 -9.11 2.27 8.49
C SER A 40 -9.82 2.52 9.82
N THR A 41 -11.00 1.94 10.02
CA THR A 41 -11.73 1.95 11.31
C THR A 41 -11.09 1.04 12.35
N GLU A 42 -10.29 0.06 11.92
CA GLU A 42 -9.66 -0.93 12.79
C GLU A 42 -8.16 -0.68 12.93
N TYR A 43 -7.49 -0.22 11.87
CA TYR A 43 -6.06 0.07 11.84
C TYR A 43 -5.82 1.43 11.20
N ASP A 44 -5.42 2.42 12.00
CA ASP A 44 -4.99 3.72 11.48
C ASP A 44 -3.51 3.64 11.11
N LEU A 45 -3.22 3.43 9.83
CA LEU A 45 -1.85 3.31 9.31
C LEU A 45 -1.05 4.63 9.39
N ARG A 46 -1.58 5.69 9.99
CA ARG A 46 -0.81 6.88 10.38
C ARG A 46 -0.25 6.79 11.80
N LYS A 47 -0.57 5.72 12.52
CA LYS A 47 -0.12 5.46 13.90
C LYS A 47 0.79 4.24 13.90
N GLU A 48 2.01 4.41 14.39
CA GLU A 48 2.99 3.32 14.42
C GLU A 48 2.48 2.10 15.19
N GLY A 49 1.77 2.29 16.31
CA GLY A 49 1.22 1.18 17.10
C GLY A 49 0.19 0.31 16.34
N ASP A 50 -0.59 0.90 15.43
CA ASP A 50 -1.51 0.13 14.58
C ASP A 50 -0.75 -0.61 13.47
N ILE A 51 0.37 -0.05 12.99
CA ILE A 51 1.27 -0.72 12.06
C ILE A 51 1.98 -1.90 12.75
N GLU A 52 2.49 -1.72 13.96
CA GLU A 52 3.07 -2.81 14.75
C GLU A 52 2.06 -3.95 14.92
N ARG A 53 0.83 -3.61 15.31
CA ARG A 53 -0.24 -4.58 15.52
C ARG A 53 -0.60 -5.35 14.25
N ILE A 54 -0.78 -4.68 13.11
CA ILE A 54 -1.12 -5.39 11.87
C ILE A 54 -0.01 -6.35 11.42
N TYR A 55 1.26 -6.00 11.62
CA TYR A 55 2.38 -6.92 11.32
C TYR A 55 2.40 -8.12 12.28
N ALA A 56 2.08 -7.92 13.56
CA ALA A 56 1.96 -9.01 14.54
C ALA A 56 0.79 -9.95 14.23
N ASP A 57 -0.36 -9.38 13.87
CA ASP A 57 -1.59 -10.12 13.60
C ASP A 57 -1.51 -10.93 12.30
N THR A 58 -0.82 -10.40 11.26
CA THR A 58 -0.82 -10.99 9.92
C THR A 58 0.47 -11.72 9.53
N GLN A 59 1.60 -11.40 10.18
CA GLN A 59 2.93 -11.96 9.88
C GLN A 59 3.19 -12.11 8.37
N PRO A 60 3.06 -11.03 7.58
CA PRO A 60 2.92 -11.11 6.13
C PRO A 60 4.23 -11.54 5.47
N THR A 61 4.12 -12.33 4.40
CA THR A 61 5.26 -12.69 3.54
C THR A 61 5.37 -11.77 2.31
N LEU A 62 4.29 -11.04 2.02
CA LEU A 62 4.22 -10.05 0.96
C LEU A 62 3.34 -8.89 1.42
N VAL A 63 3.82 -7.67 1.28
CA VAL A 63 3.01 -6.46 1.51
C VAL A 63 2.79 -5.76 0.18
N LEU A 64 1.52 -5.53 -0.15
CA LEU A 64 1.08 -4.66 -1.24
C LEU A 64 0.49 -3.39 -0.61
N HIS A 65 1.23 -2.28 -0.71
CA HIS A 65 0.84 -1.01 -0.12
C HIS A 65 0.07 -0.15 -1.13
N LEU A 66 -1.27 -0.18 -1.03
CA LEU A 66 -2.19 0.62 -1.85
C LEU A 66 -2.94 1.68 -1.01
N ALA A 67 -2.78 1.68 0.32
CA ALA A 67 -3.40 2.68 1.16
C ALA A 67 -2.78 4.06 0.87
N ALA A 68 -3.64 5.05 0.67
CA ALA A 68 -3.23 6.43 0.51
C ALA A 68 -4.30 7.36 1.07
N SER A 69 -3.88 8.47 1.67
CA SER A 69 -4.73 9.62 1.93
C SER A 69 -4.87 10.36 0.60
N VAL A 70 -6.08 10.34 0.01
CA VAL A 70 -6.37 10.93 -1.30
C VAL A 70 -7.65 11.73 -1.27
N GLY A 71 -7.84 12.61 -2.25
CA GLY A 71 -9.06 13.38 -2.44
C GLY A 71 -9.09 13.99 -3.83
N GLY A 72 -10.22 14.61 -4.19
CA GLY A 72 -10.31 15.35 -5.45
C GLY A 72 -9.28 16.49 -5.54
N ILE A 73 -9.09 17.05 -6.74
CA ILE A 73 -8.13 18.14 -6.98
C ILE A 73 -8.35 19.34 -6.04
N GLY A 74 -9.61 19.63 -5.72
CA GLY A 74 -9.98 20.65 -4.75
C GLY A 74 -9.42 20.32 -3.36
N ALA A 75 -9.72 19.13 -2.83
CA ALA A 75 -9.24 18.71 -1.51
C ALA A 75 -7.70 18.74 -1.42
N ASN A 76 -7.01 18.20 -2.43
CA ASN A 76 -5.55 18.20 -2.50
C ASN A 76 -4.96 19.62 -2.45
N ARG A 77 -5.57 20.57 -3.15
CA ARG A 77 -5.14 21.99 -3.14
C ARG A 77 -5.40 22.69 -1.81
N HIS A 78 -6.49 22.34 -1.11
CA HIS A 78 -6.83 22.96 0.18
C HIS A 78 -6.01 22.37 1.35
N HIS A 79 -5.57 21.11 1.24
CA HIS A 79 -4.89 20.40 2.33
C HIS A 79 -3.59 19.69 1.92
N PRO A 80 -2.66 20.33 1.18
CA PRO A 80 -1.48 19.66 0.63
C PRO A 80 -0.56 19.09 1.71
N GLY A 81 -0.33 19.84 2.80
CA GLY A 81 0.51 19.39 3.91
C GLY A 81 -0.05 18.15 4.64
N LYS A 82 -1.38 18.04 4.74
CA LYS A 82 -2.03 16.87 5.34
C LYS A 82 -1.84 15.64 4.46
N PHE A 83 -2.07 15.74 3.16
CA PHE A 83 -1.86 14.62 2.24
C PHE A 83 -0.39 14.21 2.18
N PHE A 84 0.53 15.17 2.17
CA PHE A 84 1.95 14.87 2.27
C PHE A 84 2.29 14.10 3.56
N TYR A 85 1.92 14.65 4.72
CA TYR A 85 2.20 14.04 6.00
C TYR A 85 1.59 12.63 6.09
N ASP A 86 0.28 12.49 5.91
CA ASP A 86 -0.42 11.21 6.06
C ASP A 86 0.20 10.10 5.20
N ASN A 87 0.52 10.40 3.94
CA ASN A 87 1.11 9.41 3.03
C ASN A 87 2.57 9.13 3.38
N LEU A 88 3.34 10.15 3.77
CA LEU A 88 4.74 9.99 4.16
C LEU A 88 4.86 9.10 5.40
N ILE A 89 4.14 9.40 6.48
CA ILE A 89 4.26 8.62 7.72
C ILE A 89 3.79 7.19 7.45
N MET A 90 2.67 7.02 6.75
CA MET A 90 2.10 5.71 6.45
C MET A 90 3.08 4.84 5.68
N GLY A 91 3.61 5.35 4.57
CA GLY A 91 4.55 4.60 3.73
C GLY A 91 5.86 4.29 4.44
N THR A 92 6.47 5.30 5.08
CA THR A 92 7.78 5.13 5.75
C THR A 92 7.71 4.15 6.91
N ASN A 93 6.67 4.23 7.76
CA ASN A 93 6.51 3.30 8.86
C ASN A 93 6.18 1.88 8.38
N LEU A 94 5.33 1.72 7.36
CA LEU A 94 5.07 0.40 6.80
C LEU A 94 6.34 -0.25 6.24
N ILE A 95 7.19 0.51 5.56
CA ILE A 95 8.48 0.03 5.04
C ILE A 95 9.44 -0.33 6.19
N GLU A 96 9.54 0.52 7.22
CA GLU A 96 10.43 0.25 8.36
C GLU A 96 10.00 -1.01 9.12
N TRP A 97 8.69 -1.22 9.31
CA TRP A 97 8.20 -2.44 9.94
C TRP A 97 8.35 -3.68 9.06
N ALA A 98 8.20 -3.55 7.74
CA ALA A 98 8.54 -4.63 6.81
C ALA A 98 10.01 -5.05 6.95
N ARG A 99 10.92 -4.09 7.06
CA ARG A 99 12.35 -4.33 7.27
C ARG A 99 12.61 -5.00 8.63
N ARG A 100 12.01 -4.49 9.72
CA ARG A 100 12.17 -5.05 11.08
C ARG A 100 11.62 -6.47 11.22
N LYS A 101 10.58 -6.80 10.47
CA LYS A 101 9.93 -8.12 10.46
C LYS A 101 10.43 -9.03 9.34
N GLU A 102 11.47 -8.60 8.62
CA GLU A 102 12.12 -9.36 7.56
C GLU A 102 11.14 -9.85 6.49
N VAL A 103 10.16 -9.01 6.14
CA VAL A 103 9.19 -9.32 5.09
C VAL A 103 9.93 -9.48 3.76
N PRO A 104 9.82 -10.65 3.09
CA PRO A 104 10.59 -10.93 1.88
C PRO A 104 10.37 -9.94 0.73
N LYS A 105 9.16 -9.38 0.62
CA LYS A 105 8.83 -8.44 -0.45
C LYS A 105 7.80 -7.39 -0.01
N PHE A 106 8.12 -6.14 -0.33
CA PHE A 106 7.22 -5.00 -0.19
C PHE A 106 7.05 -4.35 -1.55
N VAL A 107 5.80 -4.05 -1.94
CA VAL A 107 5.48 -3.33 -3.17
C VAL A 107 4.64 -2.12 -2.79
N SER A 108 5.20 -0.92 -2.99
CA SER A 108 4.46 0.34 -2.87
C SER A 108 3.87 0.72 -4.21
N ILE A 109 2.61 1.12 -4.24
CA ILE A 109 2.01 1.65 -5.48
C ILE A 109 2.32 3.15 -5.59
N GLY A 110 3.01 3.51 -6.68
CA GLY A 110 3.24 4.88 -7.09
C GLY A 110 2.09 5.43 -7.95
N THR A 111 2.21 6.71 -8.30
CA THR A 111 1.27 7.39 -9.20
C THR A 111 2.03 8.14 -10.28
N VAL A 112 1.46 8.19 -11.49
CA VAL A 112 1.99 9.03 -12.59
C VAL A 112 1.99 10.52 -12.24
N CYS A 113 1.28 10.95 -11.20
CA CYS A 113 1.31 12.33 -10.72
C CYS A 113 2.62 12.70 -10.01
N ALA A 114 3.54 11.75 -9.81
CA ALA A 114 4.86 12.02 -9.25
C ALA A 114 5.81 12.67 -10.28
N TYR A 115 5.58 12.44 -11.58
CA TYR A 115 6.36 13.03 -12.65
C TYR A 115 6.19 14.56 -12.73
N PRO A 116 7.18 15.29 -13.27
CA PRO A 116 7.05 16.70 -13.56
C PRO A 116 5.79 17.03 -14.38
N LYS A 117 5.25 18.23 -14.17
CA LYS A 117 4.08 18.73 -14.92
C LYS A 117 4.30 18.70 -16.45
N PHE A 118 5.53 18.89 -16.90
CA PHE A 118 5.92 18.83 -18.30
C PHE A 118 6.94 17.70 -18.46
N THR A 119 6.47 16.53 -18.85
CA THR A 119 7.28 15.31 -19.04
C THR A 119 7.07 14.79 -20.47
N PRO A 120 8.14 14.43 -21.21
CA PRO A 120 8.03 13.84 -22.55
C PRO A 120 7.17 12.57 -22.56
N VAL A 121 6.46 12.30 -23.65
CA VAL A 121 5.62 11.09 -23.81
C VAL A 121 6.23 10.21 -24.91
N PRO A 122 6.42 8.89 -24.70
CA PRO A 122 6.05 8.12 -23.51
C PRO A 122 6.92 8.45 -22.28
N PHE A 123 6.33 8.34 -21.08
CA PHE A 123 7.06 8.56 -19.82
C PHE A 123 8.14 7.48 -19.64
N SER A 124 9.31 7.87 -19.13
CA SER A 124 10.36 6.97 -18.66
C SER A 124 10.54 7.12 -17.15
N GLU A 125 10.84 6.04 -16.42
CA GLU A 125 11.22 6.12 -15.00
C GLU A 125 12.47 6.99 -14.76
N ASP A 126 13.29 7.24 -15.78
CA ASP A 126 14.42 8.16 -15.71
C ASP A 126 14.01 9.65 -15.63
N ASP A 127 12.72 9.97 -15.88
CA ASP A 127 12.17 11.34 -15.84
C ASP A 127 11.57 11.74 -14.47
N LEU A 128 11.69 10.88 -13.44
CA LEU A 128 11.13 11.06 -12.09
C LEU A 128 11.98 11.96 -11.16
#